data_AF-A0A421BC35-F1
#
_entry.id   AF-A0A421BC35-F1
#
_cell.length_a   1.000
_cell.length_b   1.000
_cell.length_c   1.000
_cell.angle_alpha   90.00
_cell.angle_beta   90.00
_cell.angle_gamma   90.00
#
_symmetry.space_group_name_H-M   'P 1'
#
loop_
_entity.id
_entity.type
_entity.pdbx_description
1 polymer ?
#
loop_
_entity_poly.entity_id
_entity_poly.type
_entity_poly.pdbx_seq_one_letter_code
_entity_poly.pdbx_strand_id
1 'polypeptide(L)'
;MTSATNDHGEQELSKEQHLTLLEESAAEIKGLLDRLEKIRKREAALQAERVEIHTDLKQARELRYKRLTAALDAKIPKSHAATRLGMDRTNLYKLLDGRDDGSSTSTG
;
A
#
# COMPACT_ATOMS: atom_id res chain seq x y z
N MET A 1 38.22 60.00 6.33
CA MET A 1 38.54 58.57 6.24
C MET A 1 37.31 57.84 5.74
N THR A 2 37.44 57.22 4.57
CA THR A 2 36.63 56.15 3.96
C THR A 2 35.10 56.20 4.10
N SER A 3 34.45 56.81 3.09
CA SER A 3 33.12 56.37 2.65
C SER A 3 33.30 55.12 1.78
N ALA A 4 32.95 53.96 2.31
CA ALA A 4 32.73 52.75 1.53
C ALA A 4 31.22 52.52 1.45
N THR A 5 30.60 53.10 0.43
CA THR A 5 29.27 52.69 -0.01
C THR A 5 29.41 51.28 -0.58
N ASN A 6 28.96 50.28 0.19
CA ASN A 6 28.61 48.97 -0.36
C ASN A 6 27.41 49.19 -1.29
N ASP A 7 27.71 49.56 -2.53
CA ASP A 7 26.80 49.50 -3.65
C ASP A 7 26.71 48.03 -4.06
N HIS A 8 25.91 47.26 -3.30
CA HIS A 8 25.42 45.99 -3.78
C HIS A 8 24.46 46.31 -4.92
N GLY A 9 25.01 46.37 -6.13
CA GLY A 9 24.25 46.53 -7.36
C GLY A 9 23.19 45.43 -7.45
N GLU A 10 21.98 45.78 -7.05
CA GLU A 10 20.78 45.16 -7.56
C GLU A 10 20.77 45.48 -9.06
N GLN A 11 21.30 44.57 -9.88
CA GLN A 11 21.04 44.61 -11.30
C GLN A 11 19.53 44.45 -11.48
N GLU A 12 18.82 45.55 -11.69
CA GLU A 12 17.43 45.54 -12.10
C GLU A 12 17.33 44.73 -13.39
N LEU A 13 16.70 43.55 -13.30
CA LEU A 13 16.46 42.70 -14.45
C LEU A 13 15.53 43.44 -15.41
N SER A 14 15.81 43.32 -16.70
CA SER A 14 14.91 43.83 -17.73
C SER A 14 13.58 43.08 -17.70
N LYS A 15 12.52 43.73 -18.22
CA LYS A 15 11.20 43.11 -18.37
C LYS A 15 11.24 41.77 -19.10
N GLU A 16 12.07 41.64 -20.12
CA GLU A 16 12.22 40.39 -20.89
C GLU A 16 12.89 39.27 -20.08
N GLN A 17 13.88 39.61 -19.26
CA GLN A 17 14.51 38.65 -18.36
C GLN A 17 13.53 38.15 -17.29
N HIS A 18 12.70 39.04 -16.72
CA HIS A 18 11.64 38.63 -15.82
C HIS A 18 10.62 37.69 -16.47
N LEU A 19 10.22 37.95 -17.72
CA LEU A 19 9.31 37.05 -18.45
C LEU A 19 9.94 35.68 -18.70
N THR A 20 11.23 35.64 -19.08
CA THR A 20 11.96 34.39 -19.30
C THR A 20 12.00 33.53 -18.03
N LEU A 21 12.30 34.14 -16.87
CA LEU A 21 12.31 33.42 -15.59
C LEU A 21 10.92 32.87 -15.21
N LEU A 22 9.84 33.58 -15.55
CA LEU A 22 8.48 33.09 -15.34
C LEU A 22 8.16 31.90 -16.25
N GLU A 23 8.61 31.92 -17.51
CA GLU A 23 8.45 30.80 -18.44
C GLU A 23 9.24 29.56 -17.99
N GLU A 24 10.48 29.73 -17.53
CA GLU A 24 11.30 28.66 -16.96
C GLU A 24 10.65 28.06 -15.71
N SER A 25 10.14 28.90 -14.80
CA SER A 25 9.41 28.46 -13.61
C SER A 25 8.14 27.68 -13.98
N ALA A 26 7.38 28.14 -14.98
CA ALA A 26 6.21 27.43 -15.46
C ALA A 26 6.56 26.05 -16.05
N ALA A 27 7.66 25.96 -16.79
CA ALA A 27 8.16 24.69 -17.33
C ALA A 27 8.60 23.73 -16.22
N GLU A 28 9.26 24.23 -15.18
CA GLU A 28 9.68 23.43 -14.02
C GLU A 28 8.47 22.88 -13.26
N ILE A 29 7.49 23.74 -12.95
CA ILE A 29 6.24 23.33 -12.29
C ILE A 29 5.52 22.26 -13.11
N LYS A 30 5.43 22.44 -14.43
CA LYS A 30 4.82 21.44 -15.32
C LYS A 30 5.56 20.10 -15.23
N GLY A 31 6.89 20.09 -15.25
CA GLY A 31 7.69 18.88 -15.10
C GLY A 31 7.46 18.17 -13.76
N LEU A 32 7.30 18.93 -12.67
CA LEU A 32 6.98 18.40 -11.35
C LEU A 32 5.57 17.80 -11.31
N LEU A 33 4.58 18.46 -11.90
CA LEU A 33 3.20 17.96 -12.00
C LEU A 33 3.13 16.65 -12.80
N ASP A 34 3.81 16.57 -13.94
CA ASP A 34 3.89 15.36 -14.76
C ASP A 34 4.52 14.20 -13.98
N ARG A 35 5.56 14.49 -13.17
CA ARG A 35 6.19 13.49 -12.30
C ARG A 35 5.24 13.03 -11.20
N LEU A 36 4.50 13.96 -10.58
CA LEU A 36 3.51 13.66 -9.55
C LEU A 36 2.38 12.79 -10.10
N GLU A 37 1.90 13.05 -11.31
CA GLU A 37 0.86 12.24 -11.95
C GLU A 37 1.33 10.81 -12.22
N LYS A 38 2.59 10.63 -12.67
CA LYS A 38 3.19 9.30 -12.83
C LYS A 38 3.25 8.53 -11.52
N ILE A 39 3.58 9.20 -10.41
CA ILE A 39 3.60 8.58 -9.08
C ILE A 39 2.18 8.15 -8.67
N ARG A 40 1.19 9.03 -8.79
CA ARG A 40 -0.21 8.73 -8.47
C ARG A 40 -0.75 7.53 -9.25
N LYS A 41 -0.40 7.41 -10.54
CA LYS A 41 -0.79 6.24 -11.36
C LYS A 41 -0.17 4.95 -10.84
N ARG A 42 1.09 4.97 -10.40
CA ARG A 42 1.75 3.80 -9.81
C ARG A 42 1.13 3.43 -8.46
N GLU A 43 0.82 4.41 -7.62
CA GLU A 43 0.13 4.18 -6.36
C GLU A 43 -1.24 3.55 -6.57
N ALA A 44 -2.02 4.03 -7.54
CA ALA A 44 -3.30 3.44 -7.89
C ALA A 44 -3.17 1.98 -8.38
N ALA A 45 -2.14 1.68 -9.19
CA ALA A 45 -1.86 0.32 -9.62
C ALA A 45 -1.49 -0.61 -8.45
N LEU A 46 -0.59 -0.17 -7.56
CA LEU A 46 -0.22 -0.91 -6.35
C LEU A 46 -1.40 -1.12 -5.41
N GLN A 47 -2.29 -0.13 -5.32
CA GLN A 47 -3.51 -0.23 -4.53
C GLN A 47 -4.46 -1.31 -5.10
N ALA A 48 -4.60 -1.39 -6.42
CA ALA A 48 -5.40 -2.44 -7.07
C ALA A 48 -4.78 -3.83 -6.84
N GLU A 49 -3.47 -3.99 -7.05
CA GLU A 49 -2.75 -5.23 -6.79
C GLU A 49 -2.89 -5.69 -5.33
N ARG A 50 -2.82 -4.76 -4.37
CA ARG A 50 -3.05 -5.08 -2.96
C ARG A 50 -4.44 -5.66 -2.70
N VAL A 51 -5.47 -5.12 -3.36
CA VAL A 51 -6.85 -5.62 -3.23
C VAL A 51 -7.00 -7.03 -3.81
N GLU A 52 -6.36 -7.29 -4.95
CA GLU A 52 -6.32 -8.63 -5.56
C GLU A 52 -5.62 -9.63 -4.64
N ILE A 53 -4.43 -9.31 -4.14
CA ILE A 53 -3.69 -10.15 -3.19
C ILE A 53 -4.51 -10.43 -1.93
N HIS A 54 -5.22 -9.44 -1.39
CA HIS A 54 -6.11 -9.67 -0.24
C HIS A 54 -7.24 -10.64 -0.56
N THR A 55 -7.77 -10.61 -1.77
CA THR A 55 -8.81 -11.55 -2.23
C THR A 55 -8.24 -12.96 -2.33
N ASP A 56 -7.06 -13.11 -2.93
CA ASP A 56 -6.37 -14.40 -3.05
C ASP A 56 -6.01 -14.99 -1.67
N LEU A 57 -5.53 -14.14 -0.75
CA LEU A 57 -5.24 -14.55 0.63
C LEU A 57 -6.49 -15.04 1.36
N LYS A 58 -7.65 -14.40 1.14
CA LYS A 58 -8.93 -14.86 1.69
C LYS A 58 -9.27 -16.25 1.14
N GLN A 59 -9.24 -16.43 -0.18
CA GLN A 59 -9.51 -17.73 -0.82
C GLN A 59 -8.56 -18.83 -0.34
N ALA A 60 -7.26 -18.52 -0.23
CA ALA A 60 -6.26 -19.45 0.28
C ALA A 60 -6.53 -19.83 1.75
N ARG A 61 -6.97 -18.89 2.59
CA ARG A 61 -7.39 -19.16 3.97
C ARG A 61 -8.60 -20.08 4.02
N GLU A 62 -9.60 -19.86 3.16
CA GLU A 62 -10.79 -20.72 3.08
C GLU A 62 -10.45 -22.15 2.64
N LEU A 63 -9.62 -22.27 1.60
CA LEU A 63 -9.17 -23.57 1.12
C LEU A 63 -8.36 -24.31 2.19
N ARG A 64 -7.51 -23.58 2.92
CA ARG A 64 -6.76 -24.13 4.07
C ARG A 64 -7.70 -24.65 5.14
N TYR A 65 -8.75 -23.90 5.50
CA TYR A 65 -9.76 -24.38 6.45
C TYR A 65 -10.42 -25.66 5.94
N LYS A 66 -10.91 -25.70 4.70
CA LYS A 66 -11.57 -26.90 4.14
C LYS A 66 -10.67 -28.13 4.23
N ARG A 67 -9.40 -27.99 3.87
CA ARG A 67 -8.40 -29.07 3.94
C ARG A 67 -8.10 -29.48 5.38
N LEU A 68 -8.04 -28.52 6.30
CA LEU A 68 -7.86 -28.80 7.72
C LEU A 68 -9.04 -29.59 8.28
N THR A 69 -10.28 -29.15 8.03
CA THR A 69 -11.49 -29.86 8.47
C THR A 69 -11.50 -31.31 7.95
N ALA A 70 -11.22 -31.52 6.66
CA ALA A 70 -11.14 -32.86 6.09
C ALA A 70 -10.04 -33.73 6.75
N ALA A 71 -8.90 -33.15 7.11
CA ALA A 71 -7.86 -33.86 7.85
C ALA A 71 -8.31 -34.26 9.27
N LEU A 72 -9.05 -33.38 9.95
CA LEU A 72 -9.62 -33.67 11.26
C LEU A 72 -10.71 -34.75 11.19
N ASP A 73 -11.56 -34.72 10.17
CA ASP A 73 -12.58 -35.75 9.91
C ASP A 73 -11.93 -37.13 9.65
N ALA A 74 -10.77 -37.14 8.99
CA ALA A 74 -9.91 -38.32 8.83
C ALA A 74 -9.16 -38.72 10.12
N LYS A 75 -9.51 -38.14 11.27
CA LYS A 75 -8.93 -38.39 12.61
C LYS A 75 -7.44 -38.06 12.72
N ILE A 76 -6.92 -37.16 11.88
CA ILE A 76 -5.55 -36.66 12.04
C ILE A 76 -5.50 -35.74 13.27
N PRO A 77 -4.56 -35.96 14.21
CA PRO A 77 -4.44 -35.11 15.39
C PRO A 77 -4.20 -33.63 15.02
N LYS A 78 -4.88 -32.72 15.73
CA LYS A 78 -4.72 -31.25 15.54
C LYS A 78 -3.26 -30.79 15.60
N SER A 79 -2.46 -31.38 16.49
CA SER A 79 -1.01 -31.09 16.60
C SER A 79 -0.26 -31.44 15.33
N HIS A 80 -0.52 -32.63 14.76
CA HIS A 80 0.13 -33.08 13.53
C HIS A 80 -0.30 -32.23 12.33
N ALA A 81 -1.59 -31.87 12.24
CA ALA A 81 -2.10 -30.96 11.22
C ALA A 81 -1.46 -29.56 11.32
N ALA A 82 -1.32 -29.00 12.53
CA ALA A 82 -0.68 -27.71 12.77
C ALA A 82 0.78 -27.69 12.29
N THR A 83 1.56 -28.71 12.68
CA THR A 83 2.96 -28.85 12.26
C THR A 83 3.09 -28.91 10.74
N ARG A 84 2.22 -29.66 10.05
CA ARG A 84 2.25 -29.78 8.59
C ARG A 84 1.85 -28.49 7.88
N LEU A 85 1.01 -27.66 8.50
CA LEU A 85 0.63 -26.34 8.00
C LEU A 85 1.66 -25.25 8.35
N GLY A 86 2.72 -25.58 9.10
CA GLY A 86 3.69 -24.61 9.60
C GLY A 86 3.06 -23.58 10.55
N MET A 87 1.98 -23.95 11.23
CA MET A 87 1.23 -23.07 12.11
C MET A 87 1.44 -23.49 13.56
N ASP A 88 1.50 -22.50 14.45
CA ASP A 88 1.36 -22.78 15.87
C ASP A 88 -0.09 -23.17 16.23
N ARG A 89 -0.23 -23.74 17.42
CA ARG A 89 -1.51 -24.27 17.90
C ARG A 89 -2.55 -23.17 18.08
N THR A 90 -2.15 -21.96 18.48
CA THR A 90 -3.03 -20.81 18.70
C THR A 90 -3.64 -20.33 17.39
N ASN A 91 -2.84 -20.23 16.34
CA ASN A 91 -3.28 -19.85 15.00
C ASN A 91 -4.15 -20.94 14.36
N LEU A 92 -3.92 -22.22 14.68
CA LEU A 92 -4.82 -23.31 14.29
C LEU A 92 -6.20 -23.14 14.92
N TYR A 93 -6.27 -22.89 16.23
CA TYR A 93 -7.56 -22.67 16.92
C TYR A 93 -8.27 -21.44 16.37
N LYS A 94 -7.59 -20.30 16.20
CA LYS A 94 -8.18 -19.10 15.56
C LYS A 94 -8.73 -19.37 14.14
N LEU A 95 -8.10 -20.25 13.38
CA LEU A 95 -8.57 -20.63 12.05
C LEU A 95 -9.86 -21.46 12.13
N LEU A 96 -9.98 -22.32 13.13
CA LEU A 96 -11.16 -23.16 13.37
C LEU A 96 -12.30 -22.34 14.01
N ASP A 97 -12.02 -21.67 15.13
CA ASP A 97 -12.97 -20.92 15.95
C ASP A 97 -13.50 -19.68 15.21
N GLY A 98 -12.65 -19.00 14.43
CA GLY A 98 -13.03 -17.81 13.64
C GLY A 98 -13.99 -18.10 12.46
N ARG A 99 -14.55 -19.31 12.38
CA ARG A 99 -15.64 -19.68 11.48
C ARG A 99 -16.89 -20.19 12.19
N ASP A 100 -16.82 -20.49 13.50
CA ASP A 100 -18.00 -20.86 14.28
C ASP A 100 -18.93 -19.65 14.47
N ASP A 101 -18.36 -18.43 14.53
CA ASP A 101 -19.11 -17.16 14.57
C ASP A 101 -19.80 -16.76 13.25
N GLY A 102 -19.69 -17.59 12.20
CA GLY A 102 -20.32 -17.35 10.89
C GLY A 102 -21.42 -18.35 10.51
N SER A 103 -21.79 -19.28 11.40
CA SER A 103 -22.74 -20.36 11.10
C SER A 103 -24.05 -20.34 11.90
N SER A 104 -24.31 -19.29 12.68
CA SER A 104 -25.61 -18.94 13.25
C SER A 104 -25.86 -17.45 12.95
N THR A 105 -26.86 -17.00 12.21
CA THR A 105 -28.27 -17.40 12.18
C THR A 105 -28.90 -16.80 10.91
N SER A 106 -29.61 -17.60 10.13
CA SER A 106 -30.70 -17.09 9.28
C SER A 106 -32.01 -17.16 10.08
N THR A 107 -32.50 -16.04 10.59
CA THR A 107 -33.94 -15.84 10.90
C THR A 107 -34.23 -14.39 11.29
N GLY A 108 -35.17 -13.74 10.59
CA GLY A 108 -35.82 -12.49 10.99
C GLY A 108 -35.60 -11.32 10.05
#